data_AF-R7W5A2-F1
#
_entry.id   AF-R7W5A2-F1
#
_cell.length_a   1.000
_cell.length_b   1.000
_cell.length_c   1.000
_cell.angle_alpha   90.00
_cell.angle_beta   90.00
_cell.angle_gamma   90.00
#
_symmetry.space_group_name_H-M   'P 1'
#
loop_
_entity.id
_entity.type
_entity.pdbx_description
1 polymer ?
#
loop_
_entity_poly.entity_id
_entity_poly.type
_entity_poly.pdbx_seq_one_letter_code
_entity_poly.pdbx_strand_id
1 'polypeptide(L)'
;MALYELAVFDPSDRVLDPMWRQGITYSWGGWSISGGIVTNPGIWSYEGVAGVACFGFGAFHVTGLYGPGIWVSDPYGLTGKVQDVNPAWGTEAFVVAGTMWYGSATTPIELFGPTRYQWDQRYFQQEIYRRVCNGLAKNLSLSEAWSKIPEKLAFYDYIGNNPAKEGLFRAGSMDNGDGIVVGWLGHPVFRDKEGLVLLDEEGIARADIPFRRAESKYSVEQVGIMEEFYGGELNGNFKITMDLQKDRVFTTTVE
;
A
#
# COMPACT_ATOMS: atom_id res chain seq x y z
N MET A 1 0.71 7.72 -23.24
CA MET A 1 0.52 7.20 -21.87
C MET A 1 0.45 8.35 -20.87
N ALA A 2 1.54 9.10 -20.65
CA ALA A 2 1.57 10.19 -19.66
C ALA A 2 0.46 11.25 -19.78
N LEU A 3 0.10 11.70 -21.01
CA LEU A 3 -1.00 12.66 -21.19
C LEU A 3 -2.37 12.11 -20.78
N TYR A 4 -2.59 10.80 -20.94
CA TYR A 4 -3.82 10.15 -20.52
C TYR A 4 -3.87 10.05 -19.00
N GLU A 5 -2.79 9.57 -18.38
CA GLU A 5 -2.65 9.48 -16.93
C GLU A 5 -2.87 10.84 -16.24
N LEU A 6 -2.29 11.91 -16.80
CA LEU A 6 -2.51 13.27 -16.29
C LEU A 6 -3.98 13.70 -16.33
N ALA A 7 -4.70 13.33 -17.38
CA ALA A 7 -6.09 13.75 -17.56
C ALA A 7 -7.06 13.07 -16.57
N VAL A 8 -6.63 11.95 -15.96
CA VAL A 8 -7.47 11.14 -15.06
C VAL A 8 -6.92 11.05 -13.63
N PHE A 9 -5.67 11.49 -13.38
CA PHE A 9 -5.05 11.47 -12.06
C PHE A 9 -5.69 12.48 -11.10
N ASP A 10 -6.06 12.00 -9.92
CA ASP A 10 -6.47 12.86 -8.80
C ASP A 10 -5.28 13.03 -7.81
N PRO A 11 -4.70 14.23 -7.70
CA PRO A 11 -3.64 14.51 -6.72
C PRO A 11 -4.14 14.80 -5.30
N SER A 12 -5.45 14.76 -5.03
CA SER A 12 -6.07 15.32 -3.82
C SER A 12 -5.67 14.62 -2.52
N ASP A 13 -5.56 13.29 -2.51
CA ASP A 13 -5.21 12.50 -1.33
C ASP A 13 -4.08 11.50 -1.62
N ARG A 14 -2.92 11.71 -1.00
CA ARG A 14 -1.74 10.83 -1.18
C ARG A 14 -1.57 9.80 -0.08
N VAL A 15 -2.40 9.87 0.94
CA VAL A 15 -2.41 8.97 2.07
C VAL A 15 -3.27 7.76 1.72
N LEU A 16 -4.49 8.00 1.26
CA LEU A 16 -5.48 6.95 0.99
C LEU A 16 -5.78 6.73 -0.50
N ASP A 17 -5.46 7.70 -1.36
CA ASP A 17 -5.58 7.56 -2.83
C ASP A 17 -4.27 7.86 -3.62
N PRO A 18 -3.12 7.23 -3.25
CA PRO A 18 -1.86 7.43 -3.96
C PRO A 18 -1.88 6.89 -5.40
N MET A 19 -0.90 7.31 -6.22
CA MET A 19 -0.81 6.97 -7.65
C MET A 19 -0.97 5.47 -8.01
N TRP A 20 -0.46 4.57 -7.16
CA TRP A 20 -0.53 3.13 -7.39
C TRP A 20 -1.94 2.55 -7.19
N ARG A 21 -2.83 3.25 -6.46
CA ARG A 21 -4.26 2.91 -6.36
C ARG A 21 -4.99 3.22 -7.66
N GLN A 22 -4.72 4.39 -8.22
CA GLN A 22 -5.35 4.93 -9.44
C GLN A 22 -4.83 4.28 -10.73
N GLY A 23 -3.78 3.45 -10.65
CA GLY A 23 -3.15 2.81 -11.82
C GLY A 23 -2.35 3.78 -12.69
N ILE A 24 -1.77 4.81 -12.08
CA ILE A 24 -1.10 5.94 -12.76
C ILE A 24 0.37 5.99 -12.37
N THR A 25 1.27 6.23 -13.32
CA THR A 25 2.72 6.13 -13.11
C THR A 25 3.53 7.43 -13.32
N TYR A 26 3.06 8.49 -14.03
CA TYR A 26 3.82 9.76 -14.21
C TYR A 26 2.95 11.03 -14.50
N SER A 27 3.36 12.27 -14.10
CA SER A 27 2.52 13.49 -14.28
C SER A 27 3.16 14.90 -14.16
N TRP A 28 2.73 15.83 -15.05
CA TRP A 28 3.08 17.27 -15.22
C TRP A 28 2.05 18.29 -14.67
N GLY A 29 1.44 18.01 -13.51
CA GLY A 29 0.25 18.74 -13.01
C GLY A 29 0.46 19.96 -12.11
N GLY A 30 1.66 20.55 -12.02
CA GLY A 30 1.90 21.74 -11.17
C GLY A 30 1.92 21.48 -9.65
N TRP A 31 2.00 20.20 -9.26
CA TRP A 31 2.10 19.72 -7.88
C TRP A 31 3.46 19.03 -7.64
N SER A 32 4.02 19.07 -6.42
CA SER A 32 5.25 18.33 -6.05
C SER A 32 4.96 17.03 -5.32
N ILE A 33 5.84 16.01 -5.35
CA ILE A 33 5.73 14.76 -4.55
C ILE A 33 5.58 15.03 -3.04
N SER A 34 6.11 16.17 -2.56
CA SER A 34 6.03 16.60 -1.16
C SER A 34 4.81 17.47 -0.79
N GLY A 35 3.94 17.83 -1.74
CA GLY A 35 2.63 18.46 -1.46
C GLY A 35 2.61 19.98 -1.63
N GLY A 36 3.64 20.57 -2.26
CA GLY A 36 3.68 21.99 -2.58
C GLY A 36 2.98 22.31 -3.91
N ILE A 37 2.40 23.51 -3.98
CA ILE A 37 1.90 24.11 -5.23
C ILE A 37 3.07 24.84 -5.91
N VAL A 38 3.37 24.49 -7.17
CA VAL A 38 4.45 25.12 -7.95
C VAL A 38 3.83 25.91 -9.10
N THR A 39 3.96 27.24 -9.05
CA THR A 39 3.37 28.16 -10.03
C THR A 39 4.08 28.18 -11.38
N ASN A 40 5.35 27.78 -11.45
CA ASN A 40 6.09 27.57 -12.70
C ASN A 40 7.23 26.56 -12.47
N PRO A 41 7.07 25.29 -12.87
CA PRO A 41 8.11 24.27 -12.65
C PRO A 41 9.30 24.38 -13.62
N GLY A 42 9.28 25.34 -14.57
CA GLY A 42 10.35 25.53 -15.56
C GLY A 42 10.53 24.35 -16.53
N ILE A 43 11.61 24.38 -17.30
CA ILE A 43 12.00 23.29 -18.24
C ILE A 43 12.51 22.05 -17.49
N TRP A 44 13.05 22.20 -16.28
CA TRP A 44 13.67 21.13 -15.48
C TRP A 44 12.72 20.51 -14.46
N SER A 45 11.55 20.13 -14.95
CA SER A 45 10.55 19.31 -14.28
C SER A 45 10.80 17.83 -14.59
N TYR A 46 10.12 16.89 -13.90
CA TYR A 46 10.30 15.44 -14.11
C TYR A 46 10.20 15.02 -15.59
N GLU A 47 9.50 15.76 -16.43
CA GLU A 47 9.10 15.44 -17.78
C GLU A 47 10.03 16.10 -18.81
N GLY A 48 10.61 17.26 -18.48
CA GLY A 48 11.73 17.82 -19.23
C GLY A 48 13.03 17.03 -18.99
N VAL A 49 13.24 16.55 -17.75
CA VAL A 49 14.39 15.71 -17.38
C VAL A 49 14.21 14.27 -17.85
N ALA A 50 13.09 13.61 -17.54
CA ALA A 50 12.92 12.18 -17.86
C ALA A 50 12.56 11.93 -19.33
N GLY A 51 11.91 12.87 -20.02
CA GLY A 51 11.56 12.71 -21.43
C GLY A 51 12.74 12.97 -22.36
N VAL A 52 13.32 14.17 -22.30
CA VAL A 52 14.36 14.60 -23.26
C VAL A 52 15.75 14.18 -22.80
N ALA A 53 16.06 14.32 -21.50
CA ALA A 53 17.40 13.97 -21.03
C ALA A 53 17.58 12.45 -20.88
N CYS A 54 16.59 11.68 -20.41
CA CYS A 54 16.74 10.22 -20.32
C CYS A 54 16.74 9.55 -21.70
N PHE A 55 15.78 9.89 -22.57
CA PHE A 55 15.79 9.38 -23.95
C PHE A 55 17.04 9.86 -24.69
N GLY A 56 17.42 11.14 -24.57
CA GLY A 56 18.60 11.66 -25.25
C GLY A 56 19.90 11.04 -24.73
N PHE A 57 20.04 10.87 -23.42
CA PHE A 57 21.21 10.23 -22.83
C PHE A 57 21.29 8.75 -23.20
N GLY A 58 20.19 8.00 -23.09
CA GLY A 58 20.15 6.59 -23.46
C GLY A 58 20.33 6.36 -24.97
N ALA A 59 19.54 7.03 -25.81
CA ALA A 59 19.50 6.81 -27.25
C ALA A 59 20.70 7.40 -28.01
N PHE A 60 21.35 8.44 -27.48
CA PHE A 60 22.46 9.12 -28.16
C PHE A 60 23.79 9.05 -27.42
N HIS A 61 23.81 9.26 -26.09
CA HIS A 61 25.06 9.33 -25.34
C HIS A 61 25.62 7.94 -25.00
N VAL A 62 24.79 7.04 -24.45
CA VAL A 62 25.21 5.70 -24.00
C VAL A 62 25.41 4.73 -25.17
N THR A 63 24.56 4.81 -26.19
CA THR A 63 24.66 3.98 -27.40
C THR A 63 25.81 4.35 -28.32
N GLY A 64 26.46 5.50 -28.09
CA GLY A 64 27.47 6.03 -28.99
C GLY A 64 26.94 6.68 -30.27
N LEU A 65 25.62 6.70 -30.48
CA LEU A 65 25.01 7.15 -31.74
C LEU A 65 25.30 8.62 -32.06
N TYR A 66 25.30 9.49 -31.04
CA TYR A 66 25.71 10.91 -31.14
C TYR A 66 26.45 11.40 -29.88
N GLY A 67 27.05 10.48 -29.13
CA GLY A 67 27.84 10.78 -27.93
C GLY A 67 28.97 9.77 -27.74
N PRO A 68 29.81 9.95 -26.72
CA PRO A 68 31.06 9.20 -26.59
C PRO A 68 30.90 7.76 -26.07
N GLY A 69 29.68 7.30 -25.73
CA GLY A 69 29.49 6.07 -24.98
C GLY A 69 29.75 6.27 -23.48
N ILE A 70 29.98 5.17 -22.76
CA ILE A 70 30.29 5.19 -21.32
C ILE A 70 31.54 4.36 -21.02
N TRP A 71 32.09 4.48 -19.82
CA TRP A 71 33.22 3.64 -19.40
C TRP A 71 32.81 2.18 -19.28
N VAL A 72 33.54 1.29 -19.97
CA VAL A 72 33.37 -0.17 -19.92
C VAL A 72 34.74 -0.79 -19.62
N SER A 73 34.76 -1.86 -18.84
CA SER A 73 35.98 -2.59 -18.49
C SER A 73 35.74 -4.10 -18.53
N ASP A 74 36.81 -4.88 -18.62
CA ASP A 74 36.76 -6.30 -18.33
C ASP A 74 36.44 -6.56 -16.84
N PRO A 75 35.99 -7.77 -16.46
CA PRO A 75 35.58 -8.12 -15.10
C PRO A 75 36.63 -7.90 -14.00
N TYR A 76 37.91 -7.76 -14.36
CA TYR A 76 39.01 -7.56 -13.43
C TYR A 76 39.50 -6.10 -13.38
N GLY A 77 38.88 -5.19 -14.14
CA GLY A 77 39.18 -3.77 -14.08
C GLY A 77 40.50 -3.36 -14.73
N LEU A 78 41.08 -4.20 -15.60
CA LEU A 78 42.44 -4.02 -16.12
C LEU A 78 42.49 -3.26 -17.45
N THR A 79 41.40 -3.27 -18.21
CA THR A 79 41.33 -2.75 -19.59
C THR A 79 40.18 -1.77 -19.80
N GLY A 80 39.90 -0.96 -18.77
CA GLY A 80 38.85 0.05 -18.83
C GLY A 80 39.08 1.11 -19.90
N LYS A 81 38.03 1.42 -20.66
CA LYS A 81 38.02 2.47 -21.68
C LYS A 81 36.58 2.98 -21.90
N VAL A 82 36.43 4.15 -22.49
CA VAL A 82 35.11 4.62 -22.95
C VAL A 82 34.72 3.87 -24.23
N GLN A 83 33.49 3.36 -24.30
CA GLN A 83 32.96 2.61 -25.43
C GLN A 83 31.43 2.74 -25.56
N ASP A 84 30.95 2.65 -26.79
CA ASP A 84 29.53 2.54 -27.15
C ASP A 84 28.89 1.25 -26.59
N VAL A 85 27.65 1.34 -26.09
CA VAL A 85 26.92 0.21 -25.49
C VAL A 85 25.64 -0.10 -26.29
N ASN A 86 25.57 -1.31 -26.84
CA ASN A 86 24.37 -1.78 -27.55
C ASN A 86 23.27 -2.19 -26.54
N PRO A 87 22.03 -1.69 -26.66
CA PRO A 87 20.94 -2.10 -25.77
C PRO A 87 20.63 -3.59 -25.93
N ALA A 88 20.51 -4.29 -24.79
CA ALA A 88 20.06 -5.67 -24.72
C ALA A 88 18.60 -5.73 -24.26
N TRP A 89 17.81 -6.63 -24.85
CA TRP A 89 16.41 -6.89 -24.55
C TRP A 89 16.23 -8.31 -23.96
N GLY A 90 17.26 -8.81 -23.27
CA GLY A 90 17.42 -10.21 -22.88
C GLY A 90 17.00 -10.47 -21.43
N THR A 91 17.80 -11.26 -20.71
CA THR A 91 17.52 -11.73 -19.35
C THR A 91 17.31 -10.63 -18.31
N GLU A 92 17.63 -9.38 -18.64
CA GLU A 92 17.44 -8.20 -17.80
C GLU A 92 15.97 -7.98 -17.42
N ALA A 93 15.03 -8.40 -18.29
CA ALA A 93 13.60 -8.35 -17.98
C ALA A 93 13.23 -9.21 -16.76
N PHE A 94 13.91 -10.35 -16.55
CA PHE A 94 13.71 -11.18 -15.35
C PHE A 94 14.26 -10.50 -14.10
N VAL A 95 15.34 -9.73 -14.22
CA VAL A 95 15.90 -8.96 -13.11
C VAL A 95 14.92 -7.87 -12.69
N VAL A 96 14.42 -7.08 -13.64
CA VAL A 96 13.44 -6.02 -13.35
C VAL A 96 12.15 -6.61 -12.77
N ALA A 97 11.62 -7.69 -13.36
CA ALA A 97 10.44 -8.38 -12.83
C ALA A 97 10.65 -8.88 -11.39
N GLY A 98 11.81 -9.49 -11.10
CA GLY A 98 12.18 -9.91 -9.75
C GLY A 98 12.26 -8.73 -8.78
N THR A 99 12.99 -7.68 -9.13
CA THR A 99 13.16 -6.50 -8.25
C THR A 99 11.85 -5.74 -8.00
N MET A 100 10.92 -5.76 -8.95
CA MET A 100 9.56 -5.22 -8.75
C MET A 100 8.75 -6.10 -7.80
N TRP A 101 8.77 -7.42 -7.99
CA TRP A 101 7.96 -8.34 -7.20
C TRP A 101 8.43 -8.50 -5.74
N TYR A 102 9.75 -8.55 -5.53
CA TYR A 102 10.36 -8.71 -4.20
C TYR A 102 10.59 -7.38 -3.48
N GLY A 103 10.59 -6.26 -4.20
CA GLY A 103 10.96 -4.95 -3.69
C GLY A 103 12.47 -4.72 -3.66
N SER A 104 12.89 -3.50 -3.97
CA SER A 104 14.28 -3.06 -3.99
C SER A 104 14.35 -1.55 -3.75
N ALA A 105 15.56 -1.00 -3.64
CA ALA A 105 15.74 0.45 -3.51
C ALA A 105 15.19 1.26 -4.69
N THR A 106 15.05 0.65 -5.87
CA THR A 106 14.52 1.30 -7.09
C THR A 106 13.02 1.08 -7.28
N THR A 107 12.37 0.30 -6.41
CA THR A 107 10.93 -0.01 -6.47
C THR A 107 10.25 0.32 -5.13
N PRO A 108 10.24 1.61 -4.73
CA PRO A 108 9.68 2.03 -3.45
C PRO A 108 8.15 1.88 -3.41
N ILE A 109 7.64 1.45 -2.26
CA ILE A 109 6.21 1.14 -2.06
C ILE A 109 5.28 2.36 -2.19
N GLU A 110 5.81 3.58 -2.01
CA GLU A 110 5.01 4.79 -2.17
C GLU A 110 4.68 5.07 -3.64
N LEU A 111 5.45 4.50 -4.57
CA LEU A 111 5.24 4.65 -6.01
C LEU A 111 4.56 3.42 -6.62
N PHE A 112 4.87 2.21 -6.12
CA PHE A 112 4.42 0.95 -6.73
C PHE A 112 3.46 0.13 -5.86
N GLY A 113 3.14 0.61 -4.65
CA GLY A 113 2.38 -0.15 -3.66
C GLY A 113 3.23 -1.14 -2.86
N PRO A 114 2.66 -1.72 -1.78
CA PRO A 114 3.36 -2.70 -0.95
C PRO A 114 3.54 -4.04 -1.69
N THR A 115 4.47 -4.87 -1.22
CA THR A 115 4.69 -6.21 -1.78
C THR A 115 3.84 -7.26 -1.06
N ARG A 116 3.55 -8.39 -1.72
CA ARG A 116 2.85 -9.51 -1.09
C ARG A 116 3.56 -10.05 0.15
N TYR A 117 4.89 -9.95 0.17
CA TYR A 117 5.72 -10.49 1.24
C TYR A 117 5.56 -9.70 2.54
N GLN A 118 5.29 -8.40 2.43
CA GLN A 118 4.97 -7.56 3.59
C GLN A 118 3.67 -8.00 4.26
N TRP A 119 2.67 -8.41 3.48
CA TRP A 119 1.43 -9.00 4.00
C TRP A 119 1.70 -10.39 4.60
N ASP A 120 2.35 -11.28 3.85
CA ASP A 120 2.61 -12.67 4.26
C ASP A 120 3.39 -12.75 5.59
N GLN A 121 4.28 -11.78 5.85
CA GLN A 121 5.09 -11.70 7.06
C GLN A 121 4.52 -10.76 8.13
N ARG A 122 3.34 -10.16 7.92
CA ARG A 122 2.72 -9.19 8.84
C ARG A 122 3.63 -8.00 9.15
N TYR A 123 4.36 -7.50 8.16
CA TYR A 123 5.38 -6.47 8.32
C TYR A 123 4.84 -5.16 8.93
N PHE A 124 3.75 -4.63 8.34
CA PHE A 124 3.13 -3.38 8.83
C PHE A 124 2.38 -3.60 10.14
N GLN A 125 1.64 -4.69 10.25
CA GLN A 125 1.01 -5.12 11.49
C GLN A 125 2.01 -5.12 12.67
N GLN A 126 3.18 -5.75 12.52
CA GLN A 126 4.20 -5.77 13.58
C GLN A 126 4.67 -4.36 13.98
N GLU A 127 4.89 -3.47 13.02
CA GLU A 127 5.27 -2.09 13.29
C GLU A 127 4.15 -1.30 13.99
N ILE A 128 2.89 -1.51 13.61
CA ILE A 128 1.72 -0.93 14.28
C ILE A 128 1.68 -1.39 15.74
N TYR A 129 1.73 -2.71 16.00
CA TYR A 129 1.75 -3.24 17.36
C TYR A 129 2.93 -2.71 18.17
N ARG A 130 4.13 -2.62 17.57
CA ARG A 130 5.30 -2.03 18.24
C ARG A 130 5.04 -0.59 18.66
N ARG A 131 4.40 0.24 17.82
CA ARG A 131 4.05 1.63 18.15
C ARG A 131 2.99 1.71 19.24
N VAL A 132 1.94 0.90 19.16
CA VAL A 132 0.87 0.84 20.17
C VAL A 132 1.45 0.40 21.52
N CYS A 133 2.23 -0.68 21.57
CA CYS A 133 2.88 -1.17 22.79
C CYS A 133 3.80 -0.10 23.41
N ASN A 134 4.56 0.64 22.60
CA ASN A 134 5.37 1.76 23.08
C ASN A 134 4.52 2.91 23.63
N GLY A 135 3.32 3.14 23.10
CA GLY A 135 2.36 4.10 23.63
C GLY A 135 1.82 3.66 24.99
N LEU A 136 1.41 2.39 25.10
CA LEU A 136 0.93 1.78 26.34
C LEU A 136 2.02 1.80 27.44
N ALA A 137 3.27 1.49 27.08
CA ALA A 137 4.41 1.58 28.00
C ALA A 137 4.68 3.01 28.52
N LYS A 138 4.18 4.03 27.82
CA LYS A 138 4.20 5.44 28.25
C LYS A 138 2.91 5.86 28.98
N ASN A 139 2.13 4.90 29.46
CA ASN A 139 0.86 5.09 30.15
C ASN A 139 -0.22 5.82 29.34
N LEU A 140 -0.18 5.71 28.00
CA LEU A 140 -1.31 6.13 27.17
C LEU A 140 -2.44 5.10 27.30
N SER A 141 -3.69 5.57 27.22
CA SER A 141 -4.83 4.67 27.04
C SER A 141 -4.77 3.97 25.68
N LEU A 142 -5.52 2.87 25.53
CA LEU A 142 -5.57 2.12 24.28
C LEU A 142 -6.10 3.00 23.12
N SER A 143 -7.13 3.81 23.39
CA SER A 143 -7.67 4.79 22.44
C SER A 143 -6.63 5.82 22.00
N GLU A 144 -5.87 6.40 22.93
CA GLU A 144 -4.81 7.36 22.60
C GLU A 144 -3.64 6.73 21.84
N ALA A 145 -3.28 5.50 22.19
CA ALA A 145 -2.21 4.77 21.52
C ALA A 145 -2.58 4.46 20.06
N TRP A 146 -3.80 3.99 19.80
CA TRP A 146 -4.30 3.72 18.45
C TRP A 146 -4.56 5.00 17.65
N SER A 147 -5.03 6.07 18.29
CA SER A 147 -5.22 7.38 17.64
C SER A 147 -3.91 8.02 17.17
N LYS A 148 -2.75 7.55 17.66
CA LYS A 148 -1.42 7.99 17.21
C LYS A 148 -0.88 7.20 16.01
N ILE A 149 -1.58 6.16 15.56
CA ILE A 149 -1.20 5.40 14.37
C ILE A 149 -1.57 6.21 13.12
N PRO A 150 -0.62 6.52 12.22
CA PRO A 150 -0.94 7.21 10.98
C PRO A 150 -1.84 6.36 10.09
N GLU A 151 -2.87 6.97 9.49
CA GLU A 151 -3.78 6.27 8.58
C GLU A 151 -3.03 5.63 7.40
N LYS A 152 -1.99 6.30 6.86
CA LYS A 152 -1.12 5.72 5.81
C LYS A 152 -0.54 4.37 6.22
N LEU A 153 -0.13 4.23 7.48
CA LEU A 153 0.47 3.00 7.99
C LEU A 153 -0.59 1.91 8.17
N ALA A 154 -1.76 2.26 8.70
CA ALA A 154 -2.90 1.36 8.80
C ALA A 154 -3.35 0.89 7.41
N PHE A 155 -3.32 1.78 6.42
CA PHE A 155 -3.69 1.48 5.04
C PHE A 155 -2.72 0.52 4.35
N TYR A 156 -1.42 0.56 4.67
CA TYR A 156 -0.48 -0.46 4.17
C TYR A 156 -0.76 -1.86 4.75
N ASP A 157 -1.39 -1.96 5.94
CA ASP A 157 -1.78 -3.22 6.58
C ASP A 157 -3.18 -3.70 6.13
N TYR A 158 -3.61 -3.29 4.93
CA TYR A 158 -4.87 -3.70 4.32
C TYR A 158 -4.65 -4.67 3.15
N ILE A 159 -5.38 -5.79 3.15
CA ILE A 159 -5.19 -6.86 2.17
C ILE A 159 -5.56 -6.46 0.73
N GLY A 160 -6.45 -5.49 0.54
CA GLY A 160 -6.78 -4.97 -0.80
C GLY A 160 -5.58 -4.29 -1.47
N ASN A 161 -4.60 -3.86 -0.67
CA ASN A 161 -3.36 -3.29 -1.19
C ASN A 161 -2.30 -4.34 -1.57
N ASN A 162 -2.56 -5.63 -1.32
CA ASN A 162 -1.64 -6.70 -1.68
C ASN A 162 -1.74 -7.04 -3.19
N PRO A 163 -0.65 -6.91 -3.96
CA PRO A 163 -0.66 -7.11 -5.42
C PRO A 163 -0.97 -8.56 -5.84
N ALA A 164 -0.98 -9.52 -4.91
CA ALA A 164 -1.30 -10.92 -5.17
C ALA A 164 -2.79 -11.28 -5.00
N LYS A 165 -3.70 -10.29 -4.93
CA LYS A 165 -5.14 -10.49 -4.76
C LYS A 165 -5.99 -10.31 -6.01
N GLU A 166 -5.40 -9.80 -7.08
CA GLU A 166 -6.10 -9.53 -8.33
C GLU A 166 -6.31 -10.77 -9.21
N GLY A 167 -7.04 -10.59 -10.31
CA GLY A 167 -7.28 -11.61 -11.33
C GLY A 167 -6.92 -11.12 -12.73
N LEU A 168 -6.46 -12.02 -13.61
CA LEU A 168 -5.93 -11.70 -14.94
C LEU A 168 -6.85 -10.81 -15.80
N PHE A 169 -8.17 -10.92 -15.63
CA PHE A 169 -9.18 -10.17 -16.40
C PHE A 169 -9.92 -9.10 -15.58
N ARG A 170 -9.43 -8.77 -14.38
CA ARG A 170 -9.91 -7.63 -13.62
C ARG A 170 -9.09 -6.42 -14.06
N ALA A 171 -9.64 -5.66 -15.00
CA ALA A 171 -8.98 -4.49 -15.57
C ALA A 171 -9.41 -3.21 -14.84
N GLY A 172 -8.48 -2.26 -14.73
CA GLY A 172 -8.72 -0.94 -14.13
C GLY A 172 -7.83 -0.68 -12.92
N SER A 173 -8.10 0.45 -12.26
CA SER A 173 -7.48 0.82 -10.99
C SER A 173 -7.96 -0.07 -9.85
N MET A 174 -7.24 -0.06 -8.73
CA MET A 174 -7.67 -0.74 -7.50
C MET A 174 -8.98 -0.12 -6.98
N ASP A 175 -9.16 1.19 -7.18
CA ASP A 175 -10.38 1.93 -6.81
C ASP A 175 -11.62 1.43 -7.56
N ASN A 176 -11.47 0.90 -8.78
CA ASN A 176 -12.60 0.27 -9.49
C ASN A 176 -13.02 -1.06 -8.84
N GLY A 177 -12.13 -1.67 -8.05
CA GLY A 177 -12.36 -2.94 -7.36
C GLY A 177 -13.03 -2.73 -5.99
N ASP A 178 -12.33 -2.10 -5.06
CA ASP A 178 -12.77 -1.93 -3.67
C ASP A 178 -13.29 -0.51 -3.34
N GLY A 179 -13.24 0.42 -4.29
CA GLY A 179 -13.72 1.80 -4.12
C GLY A 179 -12.62 2.76 -3.64
N ILE A 180 -12.88 4.06 -3.71
CA ILE A 180 -11.96 5.08 -3.18
C ILE A 180 -12.05 5.09 -1.65
N VAL A 181 -10.90 5.08 -0.99
CA VAL A 181 -10.81 5.00 0.46
C VAL A 181 -11.06 6.38 1.07
N VAL A 182 -12.03 6.45 1.99
CA VAL A 182 -12.47 7.73 2.59
C VAL A 182 -11.79 8.03 3.93
N GLY A 183 -11.51 6.99 4.72
CA GLY A 183 -10.95 7.16 6.05
C GLY A 183 -10.78 5.85 6.80
N TRP A 184 -9.99 5.88 7.87
CA TRP A 184 -9.79 4.72 8.73
C TRP A 184 -10.84 4.68 9.85
N LEU A 185 -11.61 3.58 9.92
CA LEU A 185 -12.66 3.41 10.93
C LEU A 185 -12.11 3.13 12.34
N GLY A 186 -10.85 2.73 12.47
CA GLY A 186 -10.23 2.34 13.74
C GLY A 186 -9.83 0.88 13.79
N HIS A 187 -9.16 0.49 14.88
CA HIS A 187 -8.77 -0.89 15.15
C HIS A 187 -9.88 -1.60 15.93
N PRO A 188 -10.53 -2.63 15.35
CA PRO A 188 -11.54 -3.41 16.07
C PRO A 188 -10.87 -4.38 17.04
N VAL A 189 -11.41 -4.46 18.25
CA VAL A 189 -11.01 -5.38 19.29
C VAL A 189 -12.23 -6.20 19.69
N PHE A 190 -12.13 -7.51 19.49
CA PHE A 190 -13.22 -8.45 19.80
C PHE A 190 -13.04 -9.03 21.19
N ARG A 191 -14.08 -8.95 22.02
CA ARG A 191 -14.08 -9.50 23.38
C ARG A 191 -15.26 -10.44 23.59
N ASP A 192 -15.05 -11.59 24.18
CA ASP A 192 -16.13 -12.41 24.75
C ASP A 192 -16.37 -12.01 26.22
N LYS A 193 -17.15 -12.82 26.94
CA LYS A 193 -17.43 -12.59 28.38
C LYS A 193 -16.20 -12.77 29.28
N GLU A 194 -15.16 -13.44 28.79
CA GLU A 194 -13.96 -13.84 29.52
C GLU A 194 -12.73 -12.99 29.15
N GLY A 195 -12.71 -12.36 27.98
CA GLY A 195 -11.57 -11.58 27.51
C GLY A 195 -11.47 -11.46 25.98
N LEU A 196 -10.24 -11.45 25.46
CA LEU A 196 -9.91 -11.06 24.09
C LEU A 196 -9.93 -12.27 23.10
N VAL A 197 -10.75 -12.14 22.04
CA VAL A 197 -10.74 -12.72 20.68
C VAL A 197 -11.14 -14.20 20.42
N LEU A 198 -11.77 -14.33 19.23
CA LEU A 198 -12.20 -15.50 18.44
C LEU A 198 -11.20 -16.67 18.32
N LEU A 199 -9.90 -16.41 18.52
CA LEU A 199 -8.85 -17.41 18.70
C LEU A 199 -8.10 -16.99 19.97
N ASP A 200 -7.89 -17.91 20.91
CA ASP A 200 -7.09 -17.63 22.10
C ASP A 200 -5.58 -17.56 21.78
N GLU A 201 -4.75 -17.30 22.80
CA GLU A 201 -3.29 -17.17 22.66
C GLU A 201 -2.64 -18.47 22.13
N GLU A 202 -3.32 -19.61 22.32
CA GLU A 202 -2.94 -20.94 21.83
C GLU A 202 -3.48 -21.26 20.42
N GLY A 203 -4.29 -20.37 19.83
CA GLY A 203 -4.87 -20.53 18.50
C GLY A 203 -6.12 -21.42 18.44
N ILE A 204 -6.80 -21.63 19.56
CA ILE A 204 -8.06 -22.40 19.64
C ILE A 204 -9.24 -21.49 19.30
N ALA A 205 -10.11 -21.94 18.39
CA ALA A 205 -11.30 -21.20 18.00
C ALA A 205 -12.31 -21.06 19.16
N ARG A 206 -12.59 -19.82 19.54
CA ARG A 206 -13.57 -19.41 20.56
C ARG A 206 -14.90 -18.95 19.97
N ALA A 207 -14.92 -18.45 18.74
CA ALA A 207 -16.14 -18.07 18.02
C ALA A 207 -15.99 -18.17 16.50
N ASP A 208 -17.09 -18.42 15.80
CA ASP A 208 -17.18 -18.54 14.34
C ASP A 208 -18.49 -17.97 13.76
N ILE A 209 -18.51 -17.83 12.44
CA ILE A 209 -19.75 -17.62 11.68
C ILE A 209 -20.09 -18.95 10.99
N PRO A 210 -21.04 -19.74 11.52
CA PRO A 210 -21.28 -21.09 11.05
C PRO A 210 -21.94 -21.08 9.67
N PHE A 211 -21.41 -21.88 8.75
CA PHE A 211 -22.07 -22.12 7.46
C PHE A 211 -23.43 -22.83 7.65
N ARG A 212 -23.49 -23.87 8.50
CA ARG A 212 -24.71 -24.57 8.89
C ARG A 212 -25.07 -24.22 10.33
N ARG A 213 -26.20 -23.53 10.52
CA ARG A 213 -26.64 -23.04 11.84
C ARG A 213 -27.20 -24.12 12.77
N ALA A 214 -27.68 -25.25 12.24
CA ALA A 214 -28.40 -26.28 13.00
C ALA A 214 -27.55 -26.94 14.12
N GLU A 215 -26.23 -26.96 13.99
CA GLU A 215 -25.30 -27.58 14.94
C GLU A 215 -24.24 -26.58 15.43
N SER A 216 -24.48 -25.28 15.27
CA SER A 216 -23.51 -24.27 15.70
C SER A 216 -23.40 -24.23 17.22
N LYS A 217 -22.15 -24.19 17.70
CA LYS A 217 -21.78 -24.13 19.13
C LYS A 217 -20.96 -22.89 19.48
N TYR A 218 -20.41 -22.22 18.46
CA TYR A 218 -19.46 -21.13 18.59
C TYR A 218 -19.96 -19.87 17.86
N SER A 219 -21.26 -19.77 17.58
CA SER A 219 -21.79 -18.61 16.86
C SER A 219 -21.56 -17.34 17.67
N VAL A 220 -21.28 -16.23 16.97
CA VAL A 220 -21.09 -14.90 17.57
C VAL A 220 -22.22 -14.54 18.56
N GLU A 221 -23.46 -14.88 18.23
CA GLU A 221 -24.63 -14.62 19.08
C GLU A 221 -24.68 -15.51 20.32
N GLN A 222 -24.27 -16.78 20.21
CA GLN A 222 -24.23 -17.72 21.32
C GLN A 222 -23.11 -17.37 22.31
N VAL A 223 -21.94 -17.01 21.79
CA VAL A 223 -20.76 -16.64 22.59
C VAL A 223 -20.93 -15.23 23.17
N GLY A 224 -21.60 -14.34 22.44
CA GLY A 224 -21.83 -12.95 22.85
C GLY A 224 -20.58 -12.09 22.66
N ILE A 225 -19.96 -12.18 21.48
CA ILE A 225 -18.79 -11.36 21.14
C ILE A 225 -19.21 -9.88 21.05
N MET A 226 -18.49 -9.03 21.77
CA MET A 226 -18.55 -7.58 21.69
C MET A 226 -17.41 -7.05 20.85
N GLU A 227 -17.68 -6.00 20.08
CA GLU A 227 -16.68 -5.29 19.28
C GLU A 227 -16.52 -3.86 19.80
N GLU A 228 -15.27 -3.46 20.01
CA GLU A 228 -14.90 -2.11 20.43
C GLU A 228 -13.83 -1.56 19.50
N PHE A 229 -13.99 -0.32 19.05
CA PHE A 229 -13.05 0.34 18.14
C PHE A 229 -12.13 1.31 18.87
N TYR A 230 -10.85 1.30 18.51
CA TYR A 230 -9.84 2.24 19.03
C TYR A 230 -9.12 2.96 17.89
N GLY A 231 -8.99 4.29 18.01
CA GLY A 231 -8.51 5.14 16.92
C GLY A 231 -9.51 5.27 15.77
N GLY A 232 -9.17 6.07 14.76
CA GLY A 232 -10.03 6.30 13.59
C GLY A 232 -11.38 6.95 13.91
N GLU A 233 -12.30 6.87 12.95
CA GLU A 233 -13.62 7.51 13.02
C GLU A 233 -14.53 6.90 14.10
N LEU A 234 -14.44 5.60 14.37
CA LEU A 234 -15.30 4.91 15.32
C LEU A 234 -14.67 4.80 16.72
N ASN A 235 -13.65 5.59 17.03
CA ASN A 235 -12.93 5.52 18.29
C ASN A 235 -13.86 5.62 19.53
N GLY A 236 -13.80 4.63 20.41
CA GLY A 236 -14.61 4.56 21.63
C GLY A 236 -16.05 4.12 21.43
N ASN A 237 -16.45 3.78 20.19
CA ASN A 237 -17.76 3.20 19.92
C ASN A 237 -17.78 1.71 20.27
N PHE A 238 -18.88 1.29 20.91
CA PHE A 238 -19.18 -0.08 21.28
C PHE A 238 -20.30 -0.60 20.39
N LYS A 239 -20.09 -1.75 19.74
CA LYS A 239 -21.15 -2.43 19.00
C LYS A 239 -21.47 -3.76 19.67
N ILE A 240 -22.67 -3.84 20.26
CA ILE A 240 -23.17 -5.01 21.02
C ILE A 240 -23.70 -6.10 20.07
N THR A 241 -23.76 -5.86 18.76
CA THR A 241 -24.29 -6.85 17.82
C THR A 241 -23.60 -6.71 16.47
N MET A 242 -22.80 -7.72 16.10
CA MET A 242 -22.48 -7.94 14.70
C MET A 242 -23.80 -8.22 13.98
N ASP A 243 -24.31 -7.25 13.22
CA ASP A 243 -25.35 -7.53 12.23
C ASP A 243 -24.69 -8.27 11.07
N LEU A 244 -24.61 -9.59 11.19
CA LEU A 244 -23.91 -10.51 10.28
C LEU A 244 -24.52 -10.57 8.86
N GLN A 245 -25.49 -9.72 8.53
CA GLN A 245 -25.91 -9.48 7.14
C GLN A 245 -25.17 -8.32 6.46
N LYS A 246 -24.40 -7.50 7.20
CA LYS A 246 -23.98 -6.17 6.74
C LYS A 246 -22.48 -5.86 6.74
N ASP A 247 -21.60 -6.85 6.82
CA ASP A 247 -20.16 -6.65 6.51
C ASP A 247 -19.88 -6.49 4.99
N ARG A 248 -20.86 -5.90 4.28
CA ARG A 248 -20.68 -5.35 2.93
C ARG A 248 -21.08 -3.88 2.79
N VAL A 249 -21.76 -3.25 3.75
CA VAL A 249 -22.01 -1.79 3.76
C VAL A 249 -22.29 -1.36 5.21
N PHE A 250 -21.38 -0.60 5.83
CA PHE A 250 -21.66 0.07 7.10
C PHE A 250 -22.76 1.11 6.90
N THR A 251 -23.93 0.91 7.52
CA THR A 251 -24.91 1.98 7.73
C THR A 251 -24.87 2.33 9.20
N THR A 252 -24.32 3.50 9.52
CA THR A 252 -24.46 4.10 10.85
C THR A 252 -25.88 4.64 10.96
N THR A 253 -26.72 4.04 11.79
CA THR A 253 -27.86 4.77 12.38
C THR A 253 -27.33 5.45 13.64
N VAL A 254 -27.05 6.75 13.51
CA VAL A 254 -26.94 7.65 14.65
C VAL A 254 -28.38 7.88 15.13
N GLU A 255 -28.71 7.45 16.35
CA GLU A 255 -29.84 8.02 17.08
C GLU A 255 -29.40 9.32 17.75
#